data_AF-T0Z1N7-F1
#
_entry.id   AF-T0Z1N7-F1
#
_cell.length_a   1.000
_cell.length_b   1.000
_cell.length_c   1.000
_cell.angle_alpha   90.00
_cell.angle_beta   90.00
_cell.angle_gamma   90.00
#
_symmetry.space_group_name_H-M   'P 1'
#
loop_
_entity.id
_entity.type
_entity.pdbx_description
1 polymer ?
#
loop_
_entity_poly.entity_id
_entity_poly.type
_entity_poly.pdbx_seq_one_letter_code
_entity_poly.pdbx_strand_id
1 'polypeptide(L)'
;MSAAIKLDTREDAYALLQRLGATPHLLLHLQLVGEAADELIALFGTLGVACDAQAIELGAALHDAGKIQHPNELSGPGHQHEQAGEDLLLAQGVPASLARHCVSHAVWDAPELGFEELIVALADALWKGVR
;
A
#
# COMPACT_ATOMS: atom_id res chain seq x y z
N MET A 1 14.38 12.61 17.70
CA MET A 1 14.34 11.30 17.02
C MET A 1 13.11 10.59 17.51
N SER A 2 12.04 10.57 16.71
CA SER A 2 10.85 9.76 17.04
C SER A 2 11.24 8.29 16.90
N ALA A 3 10.79 7.43 17.83
CA ALA A 3 10.98 5.99 17.68
C ALA A 3 10.27 5.51 16.42
N ALA A 4 10.89 4.57 15.69
CA ALA A 4 10.25 3.95 14.53
C ALA A 4 8.92 3.33 14.96
N ILE A 5 7.84 3.64 14.21
CA ILE A 5 6.56 2.97 14.40
C ILE A 5 6.72 1.54 13.88
N LYS A 6 6.37 0.57 14.73
CA LYS A 6 6.28 -0.82 14.32
C LYS A 6 4.85 -1.08 13.86
N LEU A 7 4.70 -1.55 12.63
CA LEU A 7 3.45 -2.05 12.07
C LEU A 7 3.65 -3.54 11.87
N ASP A 8 2.87 -4.35 12.58
CA ASP A 8 2.96 -5.81 12.49
C ASP A 8 1.80 -6.38 11.65
N THR A 9 0.65 -5.70 11.59
CA THR A 9 -0.53 -6.13 10.82
C THR A 9 -1.19 -5.02 10.02
N ARG A 10 -2.11 -5.38 9.12
CA ARG A 10 -2.95 -4.42 8.38
C ARG A 10 -3.78 -3.56 9.33
N GLU A 11 -4.26 -4.11 10.44
CA GLU A 11 -5.00 -3.36 11.46
C GLU A 11 -4.14 -2.25 12.09
N ASP A 12 -2.84 -2.50 12.32
CA ASP A 12 -1.92 -1.45 12.79
C ASP A 12 -1.80 -0.33 11.76
N ALA A 13 -1.68 -0.69 10.48
CA ALA A 13 -1.61 0.26 9.37
C ALA A 13 -2.91 1.07 9.25
N TYR A 14 -4.08 0.41 9.26
CA TYR A 14 -5.38 1.10 9.21
C TYR A 14 -5.60 2.01 10.42
N ALA A 15 -5.22 1.57 11.62
CA ALA A 15 -5.29 2.39 12.82
C ALA A 15 -4.38 3.62 12.71
N LEU A 16 -3.18 3.47 12.16
CA LEU A 16 -2.31 4.60 11.85
C LEU A 16 -2.98 5.57 10.87
N LEU A 17 -3.44 5.08 9.72
CA LEU A 17 -4.06 5.91 8.69
C LEU A 17 -5.32 6.61 9.19
N GLN A 18 -6.14 5.94 10.00
CA GLN A 18 -7.30 6.53 10.66
C GLN A 18 -6.90 7.69 11.58
N ARG A 19 -5.83 7.55 12.38
CA ARG A 19 -5.30 8.65 13.20
C ARG A 19 -4.78 9.81 12.36
N LEU A 20 -4.25 9.54 11.17
CA LEU A 20 -3.76 10.55 10.23
C LEU A 20 -4.86 11.23 9.42
N GLY A 21 -6.12 10.80 9.55
CA GLY A 21 -7.27 11.42 8.90
C GLY A 21 -7.75 10.70 7.64
N ALA A 22 -7.41 9.43 7.45
CA ALA A 22 -8.00 8.61 6.39
C ALA A 22 -9.52 8.59 6.51
N THR A 23 -10.18 8.84 5.38
CA THR A 23 -11.64 8.76 5.30
C THR A 23 -12.10 7.29 5.34
N PRO A 24 -13.34 7.01 5.76
CA PRO A 24 -13.89 5.66 5.67
C PRO A 24 -13.85 5.08 4.25
N HIS A 25 -13.98 5.93 3.23
CA HIS A 25 -13.91 5.51 1.82
C HIS A 25 -12.49 5.06 1.44
N LEU A 26 -11.45 5.79 1.86
CA LEU A 26 -10.07 5.38 1.64
C LEU A 26 -9.75 4.07 2.37
N LEU A 27 -10.15 3.93 3.64
CA LEU A 27 -9.93 2.69 4.39
C LEU A 27 -10.63 1.50 3.73
N LEU A 28 -11.86 1.68 3.25
CA LEU A 28 -12.58 0.63 2.53
C LEU A 28 -11.86 0.21 1.25
N HIS A 29 -11.35 1.16 0.46
CA HIS A 29 -10.55 0.86 -0.73
C HIS A 29 -9.32 0.03 -0.37
N LEU A 30 -8.56 0.44 0.65
CA LEU A 30 -7.36 -0.28 1.10
C LEU A 30 -7.68 -1.70 1.57
N GLN A 31 -8.81 -1.89 2.26
CA GLN A 31 -9.29 -3.21 2.67
C GLN A 31 -9.58 -4.12 1.48
N LEU A 32 -10.25 -3.60 0.44
CA LEU A 32 -10.62 -4.36 -0.74
C LEU A 32 -9.40 -4.71 -1.61
N VAL A 33 -8.42 -3.80 -1.72
CA VAL A 33 -7.11 -4.14 -2.30
C VAL A 33 -6.38 -5.19 -1.47
N GLY A 34 -6.50 -5.13 -0.14
CA GLY A 34 -5.98 -6.14 0.77
C GLY A 34 -6.57 -7.53 0.51
N GLU A 35 -7.87 -7.64 0.23
CA GLU A 35 -8.49 -8.92 -0.15
C GLU A 35 -7.94 -9.47 -1.47
N ALA A 36 -7.68 -8.60 -2.46
CA ALA A 36 -7.03 -9.01 -3.71
C ALA A 36 -5.58 -9.48 -3.48
N ALA A 37 -4.86 -8.84 -2.55
CA ALA A 37 -3.52 -9.26 -2.16
C ALA A 37 -3.53 -10.63 -1.47
N ASP A 38 -4.52 -10.92 -0.63
CA ASP A 38 -4.69 -12.21 0.03
C ASP A 38 -4.87 -13.36 -0.97
N GLU A 39 -5.67 -13.15 -2.02
CA GLU A 39 -5.85 -14.12 -3.11
C GLU A 39 -4.55 -14.36 -3.89
N LEU A 40 -3.75 -13.32 -4.14
CA LEU A 40 -2.44 -13.44 -4.79
C LEU A 40 -1.44 -14.22 -3.92
N ILE A 41 -1.37 -13.91 -2.63
CA ILE A 41 -0.50 -14.61 -1.66
C ILE A 41 -0.88 -16.10 -1.61
N ALA A 42 -2.18 -16.39 -1.51
CA ALA A 42 -2.69 -17.77 -1.52
C ALA A 42 -2.29 -18.49 -2.83
N LEU A 43 -2.49 -17.86 -3.99
CA LEU A 43 -2.12 -18.40 -5.29
C LEU A 43 -0.61 -18.71 -5.36
N PHE A 44 0.25 -17.80 -4.94
CA PHE A 44 1.70 -18.05 -4.91
C PHE A 44 2.08 -19.22 -4.01
N GLY A 45 1.40 -19.36 -2.86
CA GLY A 45 1.52 -20.54 -2.01
C GLY A 45 1.21 -21.84 -2.75
N THR A 46 0.13 -21.87 -3.54
CA THR A 46 -0.22 -23.07 -4.35
C THR A 46 0.78 -23.36 -5.47
N LEU A 47 1.43 -22.32 -6.00
CA LEU A 47 2.42 -22.42 -7.08
C LEU A 47 3.85 -22.67 -6.56
N GLY A 48 4.08 -22.63 -5.25
CA GLY A 48 5.41 -22.75 -4.65
C GLY A 48 6.30 -21.52 -4.88
N VAL A 49 5.71 -20.36 -5.15
CA VAL A 49 6.43 -19.08 -5.31
C VAL A 49 6.61 -18.46 -3.93
N ALA A 50 7.86 -18.23 -3.53
CA ALA A 50 8.18 -17.56 -2.28
C ALA A 50 7.89 -16.06 -2.38
N CYS A 51 7.25 -15.50 -1.36
CA CYS A 51 7.02 -14.07 -1.20
C CYS A 51 7.03 -13.69 0.28
N ASP A 52 7.35 -12.44 0.58
CA ASP A 52 7.11 -11.86 1.90
C ASP A 52 5.65 -11.40 2.01
N ALA A 53 4.80 -12.27 2.54
CA ALA A 53 3.38 -11.99 2.73
C ALA A 53 3.14 -10.74 3.60
N GLN A 54 3.93 -10.55 4.65
CA GLN A 54 3.75 -9.41 5.55
C GLN A 54 4.08 -8.09 4.85
N ALA A 55 5.13 -8.07 4.03
CA ALA A 55 5.46 -6.90 3.22
C ALA A 55 4.35 -6.56 2.22
N ILE A 56 3.76 -7.57 1.56
CA ILE A 56 2.65 -7.39 0.62
C ILE A 56 1.41 -6.85 1.36
N GLU A 57 1.03 -7.46 2.47
CA GLU A 57 -0.14 -7.05 3.26
C GLU A 57 -0.02 -5.61 3.77
N LEU A 58 1.13 -5.25 4.34
CA LEU A 58 1.39 -3.90 4.83
C LEU A 58 1.53 -2.90 3.68
N GLY A 59 2.17 -3.29 2.58
CA GLY A 59 2.27 -2.47 1.36
C GLY A 59 0.90 -2.15 0.78
N ALA A 60 0.02 -3.15 0.65
CA ALA A 60 -1.36 -2.97 0.21
C ALA A 60 -2.16 -2.05 1.15
N ALA A 61 -1.99 -2.18 2.46
CA ALA A 61 -2.67 -1.34 3.44
C ALA A 61 -2.18 0.12 3.46
N LEU A 62 -0.99 0.41 2.94
CA LEU A 62 -0.35 1.73 3.04
C LEU A 62 -0.23 2.46 1.69
N HIS A 63 -0.27 1.76 0.55
CA HIS A 63 0.09 2.32 -0.76
C HIS A 63 -0.61 3.66 -1.07
N ASP A 64 -1.89 3.78 -0.73
CA ASP A 64 -2.69 4.97 -1.04
C ASP A 64 -2.73 6.01 0.09
N ALA A 65 -1.81 5.95 1.07
CA ALA A 65 -1.80 6.85 2.24
C ALA A 65 -1.81 8.35 1.86
N GLY A 66 -1.20 8.75 0.74
CA GLY A 66 -1.17 10.14 0.31
C GLY A 66 -2.54 10.70 -0.11
N LYS A 67 -3.54 9.84 -0.35
CA LYS A 67 -4.93 10.27 -0.60
C LYS A 67 -5.57 10.91 0.63
N ILE A 68 -4.96 10.81 1.81
CA ILE A 68 -5.29 11.63 2.98
C ILE A 68 -5.09 13.12 2.67
N GLN A 69 -3.99 13.46 2.00
CA GLN A 69 -3.65 14.85 1.62
C GLN A 69 -4.25 15.23 0.26
N HIS A 70 -4.47 14.26 -0.62
CA HIS A 70 -5.02 14.44 -1.96
C HIS A 70 -6.35 13.67 -2.15
N PRO A 71 -7.42 13.99 -1.39
CA PRO A 71 -8.66 13.19 -1.39
C PRO A 71 -9.39 13.17 -2.74
N ASN A 72 -9.14 14.16 -3.61
CA ASN A 72 -9.72 14.21 -4.96
C ASN A 72 -9.21 13.07 -5.86
N GLU A 73 -8.04 12.50 -5.57
CA GLU A 73 -7.44 11.40 -6.33
C GLU A 73 -8.00 10.02 -5.93
N LEU A 74 -8.94 9.96 -4.98
CA LEU A 74 -9.61 8.71 -4.60
C LEU A 74 -10.56 8.21 -5.69
N SER A 75 -11.19 9.14 -6.42
CA SER A 75 -12.10 8.83 -7.54
C SER A 75 -11.80 9.61 -8.82
N GLY A 76 -10.92 10.61 -8.74
CA GLY A 76 -10.42 11.37 -9.87
C GLY A 76 -9.02 10.92 -10.31
N PRO A 77 -8.57 11.35 -11.49
CA PRO A 77 -7.19 11.14 -11.92
C PRO A 77 -6.21 11.94 -11.05
N GLY A 78 -4.99 11.44 -10.92
CA GLY A 78 -3.90 12.13 -10.23
C GLY A 78 -2.78 11.17 -9.85
N HIS A 79 -1.66 11.74 -9.43
CA HIS A 79 -0.44 11.02 -9.00
C HIS A 79 0.26 11.76 -7.83
N GLN A 80 -0.36 12.80 -7.27
CA GLN A 80 0.27 13.57 -6.18
C GLN A 80 0.29 12.76 -4.88
N HIS A 81 -0.67 11.84 -4.70
CA HIS A 81 -0.73 10.96 -3.54
C HIS A 81 0.49 10.02 -3.40
N GLU A 82 1.21 9.73 -4.48
CA GLU A 82 2.33 8.78 -4.46
C GLU A 82 3.47 9.30 -3.56
N GLN A 83 4.07 10.44 -3.94
CA GLN A 83 5.14 11.06 -3.14
C GLN A 83 4.62 11.61 -1.81
N ALA A 84 3.42 12.19 -1.80
CA ALA A 84 2.82 12.71 -0.58
C ALA A 84 2.59 11.61 0.47
N GLY A 85 2.24 10.40 0.03
CA GLY A 85 2.05 9.24 0.88
C GLY A 85 3.35 8.76 1.51
N GLU A 86 4.40 8.63 0.70
CA GLU A 86 5.73 8.24 1.19
C GLU A 86 6.23 9.24 2.24
N ASP A 87 6.20 10.53 1.93
CA ASP A 87 6.64 11.60 2.83
C ASP A 87 5.84 11.61 4.14
N LEU A 88 4.52 11.42 4.06
CA LEU A 88 3.63 11.33 5.21
C LEU A 88 4.01 10.16 6.12
N LEU A 89 4.20 8.97 5.57
CA LEU A 89 4.54 7.76 6.34
C LEU A 89 5.93 7.85 6.97
N LEU A 90 6.92 8.36 6.23
CA LEU A 90 8.27 8.60 6.75
C LEU A 90 8.25 9.60 7.91
N ALA A 91 7.45 10.67 7.82
CA ALA A 91 7.29 11.65 8.90
C ALA A 91 6.68 11.04 10.17
N GLN A 92 5.88 9.96 10.04
CA GLN A 92 5.37 9.20 11.18
C GLN A 92 6.36 8.15 11.71
N GLY A 93 7.51 7.96 11.06
CA GLY A 93 8.51 6.97 11.45
C GLY A 93 8.20 5.55 10.98
N VAL A 94 7.37 5.40 9.95
CA VAL A 94 7.19 4.12 9.24
C VAL A 94 8.50 3.78 8.50
N PRO A 95 8.95 2.51 8.48
CA PRO A 95 10.14 2.12 7.74
C PRO A 95 10.06 2.49 6.26
N ALA A 96 11.17 2.98 5.69
CA ALA A 96 11.24 3.37 4.28
C ALA A 96 10.91 2.22 3.30
N SER A 97 11.22 0.97 3.68
CA SER A 97 10.85 -0.22 2.91
C SER A 97 9.33 -0.40 2.76
N LEU A 98 8.54 0.09 3.72
CA LEU A 98 7.07 0.09 3.63
C LEU A 98 6.54 1.37 3.00
N ALA A 99 7.09 2.53 3.38
CA ALA A 99 6.63 3.83 2.87
C ALA A 99 6.78 3.96 1.34
N ARG A 100 7.82 3.35 0.76
CA ARG A 100 8.05 3.36 -0.70
C ARG A 100 6.93 2.70 -1.51
N HIS A 101 6.09 1.85 -0.91
CA HIS A 101 4.93 1.27 -1.60
C HIS A 101 3.96 2.35 -2.09
N CYS A 102 3.96 3.55 -1.50
CA CYS A 102 3.18 4.67 -2.00
C CYS A 102 3.61 5.11 -3.39
N VAL A 103 4.89 5.05 -3.71
CA VAL A 103 5.43 5.40 -5.03
C VAL A 103 5.46 4.18 -5.95
N SER A 104 5.90 3.03 -5.44
CA SER A 104 6.17 1.86 -6.26
C SER A 104 4.91 1.23 -6.85
N HIS A 105 3.74 1.38 -6.22
CA HIS A 105 2.50 0.78 -6.72
C HIS A 105 2.04 1.34 -8.08
N ALA A 106 2.54 2.52 -8.48
CA ALA A 106 2.22 3.18 -9.74
C ALA A 106 3.21 2.83 -10.88
N VAL A 107 4.23 2.01 -10.60
CA VAL A 107 5.34 1.72 -11.52
C VAL A 107 5.43 0.22 -11.80
N TRP A 108 5.64 -0.16 -13.07
CA TRP A 108 5.70 -1.56 -13.51
C TRP A 108 7.04 -2.00 -14.08
N ASP A 109 7.78 -1.08 -14.70
CA ASP A 109 9.00 -1.38 -15.48
C ASP A 109 10.18 -0.56 -14.97
N ALA A 110 10.49 -0.73 -13.69
CA ALA A 110 11.63 -0.10 -13.05
C ALA A 110 12.55 -1.16 -12.41
N PRO A 111 13.86 -1.12 -12.71
CA PRO A 111 14.80 -2.16 -12.31
C PRO A 111 14.99 -2.29 -10.79
N GLU A 112 14.59 -1.29 -10.01
CA GLU A 112 14.64 -1.23 -8.56
C GLU A 112 13.41 -1.82 -7.86
N LEU A 113 12.38 -2.24 -8.61
CA LEU A 113 11.17 -2.84 -8.04
C LEU A 113 11.44 -4.27 -7.59
N GLY A 114 11.10 -4.53 -6.34
CA GLY A 114 11.01 -5.87 -5.78
C GLY A 114 9.75 -6.61 -6.22
N PHE A 115 9.75 -7.91 -6.00
CA PHE A 115 8.60 -8.76 -6.31
C PHE A 115 7.36 -8.31 -5.53
N GLU A 116 7.50 -8.08 -4.23
CA GLU A 116 6.42 -7.65 -3.34
C GLU A 116 5.78 -6.32 -3.77
N GLU A 117 6.58 -5.37 -4.27
CA GLU A 117 6.08 -4.09 -4.81
C GLU A 117 5.20 -4.30 -6.04
N LEU A 118 5.60 -5.20 -6.94
CA LEU A 118 4.81 -5.56 -8.12
C LEU A 118 3.51 -6.27 -7.73
N ILE A 119 3.50 -7.06 -6.66
CA ILE A 119 2.28 -7.72 -6.18
C ILE A 119 1.29 -6.71 -5.60
N VAL A 120 1.77 -5.69 -4.90
CA VAL A 120 0.91 -4.59 -4.42
C VAL A 120 0.32 -3.80 -5.59
N ALA A 121 1.13 -3.47 -6.60
CA ALA A 121 0.65 -2.84 -7.83
C ALA A 121 -0.40 -3.70 -8.56
N LEU A 122 -0.18 -5.02 -8.61
CA LEU A 122 -1.11 -5.97 -9.20
C LEU A 122 -2.42 -6.07 -8.44
N ALA A 123 -2.38 -6.16 -7.11
CA ALA A 123 -3.58 -6.20 -6.27
C ALA A 123 -4.46 -4.97 -6.49
N ASP A 124 -3.86 -3.78 -6.50
CA ASP A 124 -4.58 -2.52 -6.74
C ASP A 124 -5.16 -2.46 -8.16
N ALA A 125 -4.40 -2.87 -9.18
CA ALA A 125 -4.88 -2.91 -10.57
C ALA A 125 -6.07 -3.88 -10.76
N LEU A 126 -5.98 -5.08 -10.17
CA LEU A 126 -7.04 -6.09 -10.22
C LEU A 126 -8.31 -5.61 -9.54
N TRP A 127 -8.19 -4.99 -8.36
CA TRP A 127 -9.33 -4.42 -7.64
C TRP A 127 -10.01 -3.29 -8.44
N LYS A 128 -9.23 -2.38 -9.05
CA LYS A 128 -9.74 -1.31 -9.93
C LYS A 128 -10.39 -1.85 -11.21
N GLY A 129 -10.16 -3.13 -11.56
CA GLY A 129 -10.64 -3.76 -12.78
C GLY A 129 -9.88 -3.34 -14.04
N VAL A 130 -8.70 -2.74 -13.88
CA VAL A 130 -7.76 -2.41 -14.96
C VAL A 130 -7.06 -3.70 -15.40
N ARG A 131 -7.10 -3.99 -16.70
CA ARG A 131 -6.61 -5.26 -17.28
C ARG A 131 -6.07 -5.05 -18.68
#